data_AF-A0A1G2LYE9-F1
#
_entry.id   AF-A0A1G2LYE9-F1
#
_cell.length_a   1.000
_cell.length_b   1.000
_cell.length_c   1.000
_cell.angle_alpha   90.00
_cell.angle_beta   90.00
_cell.angle_gamma   90.00
#
_symmetry.space_group_name_H-M   'P 1'
#
loop_
_entity.id
_entity.type
_entity.pdbx_description
1 polymer ?
#
loop_
_entity_poly.entity_id
_entity_poly.type
_entity_poly.pdbx_seq_one_letter_code
_entity_poly.pdbx_strand_id
1 'polypeptide(L)'
;MRFFNAAKNNRGFTLIELLVVIAIIGLLASVALASLNSARMKARDARKQADFKNIQTALYMFYDQFGRMPDNYNPCCGACEGQIYYDQSMQELVSAGFLGAIPKSPGGGGYCYYNYGAENSIGALLVVGLEAAPDTTTGIPPSCRPWTPGQNWCDQSSSKAYCLCTPY
;
A
#
# COMPACT_ATOMS: atom_id res chain seq x y z
N MET A 1 5.99 54.46 57.88
CA MET A 1 5.86 53.64 56.65
C MET A 1 5.93 52.17 57.07
N ARG A 2 4.80 51.45 57.10
CA ARG A 2 4.77 50.02 57.47
C ARG A 2 4.89 49.20 56.18
N PHE A 3 5.97 48.44 56.04
CA PHE A 3 6.16 47.53 54.92
C PHE A 3 5.33 46.26 55.16
N PHE A 4 4.31 46.04 54.34
CA PHE A 4 3.62 44.75 54.27
C PHE A 4 4.56 43.75 53.58
N ASN A 5 5.17 42.87 54.36
CA ASN A 5 5.99 41.78 53.82
C ASN A 5 5.05 40.62 53.47
N ALA A 6 4.72 40.47 52.18
CA ALA A 6 3.91 39.35 51.70
C ALA A 6 4.78 38.07 51.68
N ALA A 7 4.52 37.16 52.61
CA ALA A 7 5.18 35.86 52.64
C ALA A 7 4.85 35.09 51.34
N LYS A 8 5.85 34.90 50.48
CA LYS A 8 5.74 34.14 49.24
C LYS A 8 5.61 32.66 49.59
N ASN A 9 4.40 32.11 49.49
CA ASN A 9 4.11 30.70 49.73
C ASN A 9 4.74 29.83 48.63
N ASN A 10 6.02 29.50 48.77
CA ASN A 10 6.70 28.55 47.89
C ASN A 10 6.22 27.13 48.22
N ARG A 11 5.09 26.73 47.62
CA ARG A 11 4.65 25.33 47.63
C ARG A 11 5.57 24.54 46.70
N GLY A 12 6.43 23.70 47.29
CA GLY A 12 7.24 22.74 46.55
C GLY A 12 6.39 21.59 46.05
N PHE A 13 6.69 21.09 44.85
CA PHE A 13 6.11 19.86 44.31
C PHE A 13 6.51 18.67 45.21
N THR A 14 5.55 17.83 45.56
CA THR A 14 5.83 16.59 46.30
C THR A 14 6.36 15.52 45.33
N LEU A 15 7.21 14.62 45.83
CA LEU A 15 7.71 13.48 45.05
C LEU A 15 6.57 12.57 44.56
N ILE A 16 5.49 12.45 45.35
CA ILE A 16 4.32 11.66 44.98
C ILE A 16 3.52 12.30 43.83
N GLU A 17 3.38 13.63 43.80
CA GLU A 17 2.72 14.33 42.69
C GLU A 17 3.48 14.10 41.38
N LEU A 18 4.82 14.18 41.40
CA LEU A 18 5.62 13.93 40.22
C LEU A 18 5.56 12.46 39.77
N LEU A 19 5.52 11.52 40.73
CA LEU A 19 5.40 10.09 40.44
C LEU A 19 4.06 9.74 39.78
N VAL A 20 2.95 10.31 40.25
CA VAL A 20 1.62 10.07 39.66
C VAL A 20 1.55 10.63 38.23
N VAL A 21 2.17 11.78 37.98
CA VAL A 21 2.18 12.41 36.64
C VAL A 21 2.89 11.54 35.61
N ILE A 22 4.11 11.05 35.93
CA ILE A 22 4.84 10.18 34.99
C ILE A 22 4.13 8.85 34.78
N ALA A 23 3.43 8.33 35.80
CA ALA A 23 2.63 7.12 35.68
C ALA A 23 1.45 7.32 34.69
N ILE A 24 0.73 8.45 34.78
CA ILE A 24 -0.37 8.78 33.87
C ILE A 24 0.14 9.04 32.45
N ILE A 25 1.24 9.78 32.29
CA ILE A 25 1.85 10.02 30.97
C ILE A 25 2.28 8.70 30.33
N GLY A 26 2.90 7.78 31.09
CA GLY A 26 3.28 6.45 30.61
C GLY A 26 2.09 5.63 30.13
N LEU A 27 0.99 5.64 30.91
CA LEU A 27 -0.26 4.96 30.53
C LEU A 27 -0.82 5.53 29.22
N LEU A 28 -0.99 6.86 29.12
CA LEU A 28 -1.52 7.51 27.92
C LEU A 28 -0.62 7.31 26.70
N ALA A 29 0.71 7.39 26.87
CA ALA A 29 1.67 7.18 25.80
C ALA A 29 1.59 5.75 25.23
N SER A 30 1.41 4.73 26.07
CA SER A 30 1.28 3.34 25.61
C SER A 30 0.07 3.12 24.70
N VAL A 31 -1.10 3.67 25.05
CA VAL A 31 -2.33 3.58 24.25
C VAL A 31 -2.18 4.37 22.94
N ALA A 32 -1.54 5.54 22.99
CA ALA A 32 -1.29 6.37 21.81
C ALA A 32 -0.33 5.69 20.80
N LEU A 33 0.70 4.98 21.27
CA LEU A 33 1.62 4.26 20.38
C LEU A 33 0.94 3.07 19.69
N ALA A 34 0.08 2.34 20.40
CA ALA A 34 -0.68 1.23 19.82
C ALA A 34 -1.60 1.71 18.68
N SER A 35 -2.29 2.84 18.86
CA SER A 35 -3.17 3.40 17.83
C SER A 35 -2.41 3.94 16.61
N LEU A 36 -1.22 4.52 16.83
CA LEU A 36 -0.37 5.04 15.76
C LEU A 36 0.09 3.97 14.77
N ASN A 37 0.42 2.76 15.25
CA ASN A 37 0.85 1.66 14.38
C ASN A 37 -0.28 1.21 13.43
N SER A 38 -1.52 1.12 13.93
CA SER A 38 -2.70 0.82 13.10
C SER A 38 -2.95 1.92 12.06
N ALA A 39 -2.84 3.19 12.46
CA ALA A 39 -3.00 4.32 11.56
C ALA A 39 -1.95 4.32 10.42
N ARG A 40 -0.69 3.98 10.74
CA ARG A 40 0.39 3.87 9.75
C ARG A 40 0.13 2.77 8.72
N MET A 41 -0.34 1.59 9.14
CA MET A 41 -0.69 0.50 8.21
C MET A 41 -1.82 0.93 7.27
N LYS A 42 -2.90 1.54 7.80
CA LYS A 42 -4.02 2.04 6.99
C LYS A 42 -3.59 3.13 5.99
N ALA A 43 -2.68 4.01 6.38
CA ALA A 43 -2.14 5.05 5.49
C ALA A 43 -1.33 4.44 4.33
N ARG A 44 -0.52 3.40 4.60
CA ARG A 44 0.20 2.66 3.55
C ARG A 44 -0.76 1.96 2.60
N ASP A 45 -1.80 1.31 3.13
CA ASP A 45 -2.82 0.65 2.31
C ASP A 45 -3.58 1.62 1.41
N ALA A 46 -3.97 2.79 1.93
CA ALA A 46 -4.60 3.83 1.15
C ALA A 46 -3.69 4.32 0.00
N ARG A 47 -2.39 4.46 0.28
CA ARG A 47 -1.40 4.81 -0.75
C ARG A 47 -1.27 3.71 -1.80
N LYS A 48 -1.18 2.43 -1.39
CA LYS A 48 -1.15 1.28 -2.31
C LYS A 48 -2.34 1.26 -3.26
N GLN A 49 -3.55 1.49 -2.74
CA GLN A 49 -4.77 1.55 -3.55
C GLN A 49 -4.77 2.74 -4.53
N ALA A 50 -4.25 3.90 -4.11
CA ALA A 50 -4.14 5.07 -4.98
C ALA A 50 -3.14 4.83 -6.13
N ASP A 51 -1.96 4.28 -5.82
CA ASP A 51 -0.95 3.94 -6.81
C ASP A 51 -1.50 2.91 -7.82
N PHE A 52 -2.29 1.93 -7.34
CA PHE A 52 -2.95 0.94 -8.20
C PHE A 52 -3.95 1.53 -9.18
N LYS A 53 -4.78 2.48 -8.74
CA LYS A 53 -5.69 3.19 -9.63
C LYS A 53 -4.93 3.99 -10.68
N ASN A 54 -3.83 4.63 -10.30
CA ASN A 54 -2.97 5.38 -11.22
C ASN A 54 -2.34 4.45 -12.29
N ILE A 55 -1.79 3.30 -11.87
CA ILE A 55 -1.26 2.30 -12.81
C ILE A 55 -2.37 1.76 -13.70
N GLN A 56 -3.54 1.45 -13.16
CA GLN A 56 -4.68 0.96 -13.95
C GLN A 56 -5.08 1.97 -15.04
N THR A 57 -5.18 3.26 -14.71
CA THR A 57 -5.42 4.32 -15.71
C THR A 57 -4.31 4.37 -16.75
N ALA A 58 -3.04 4.29 -16.35
CA ALA A 58 -1.92 4.26 -17.29
C ALA A 58 -1.96 3.05 -18.22
N LEU A 59 -2.35 1.87 -17.73
CA LEU A 59 -2.52 0.66 -18.53
C LEU A 59 -3.63 0.84 -19.58
N TYR A 60 -4.76 1.44 -19.22
CA TYR A 60 -5.81 1.76 -20.19
C TYR A 60 -5.31 2.69 -21.30
N MET A 61 -4.60 3.75 -20.93
CA MET A 61 -4.05 4.70 -21.91
C MET A 61 -3.01 4.05 -22.82
N PHE A 62 -2.16 3.18 -22.26
CA PHE A 62 -1.16 2.45 -23.01
C PHE A 62 -1.79 1.48 -24.01
N TYR A 63 -2.83 0.75 -23.60
CA TYR A 63 -3.57 -0.13 -24.49
C TYR A 63 -4.29 0.63 -25.60
N ASP A 64 -4.93 1.74 -25.28
CA ASP A 64 -5.59 2.61 -26.27
C ASP A 64 -4.61 3.09 -27.36
N GLN A 65 -3.37 3.41 -26.96
CA GLN A 65 -2.33 3.87 -27.90
C GLN A 65 -1.65 2.74 -28.68
N PHE A 66 -1.32 1.63 -28.03
CA PHE A 66 -0.43 0.60 -28.60
C PHE A 66 -1.16 -0.71 -28.97
N GLY A 67 -2.42 -0.88 -28.59
CA GLY A 67 -3.19 -2.11 -28.82
C GLY A 67 -2.70 -3.34 -28.05
N ARG A 68 -1.81 -3.13 -27.06
CA ARG A 68 -1.26 -4.17 -26.17
C ARG A 68 -1.02 -3.61 -24.78
N MET A 69 -0.94 -4.47 -23.77
CA MET A 69 -0.40 -4.09 -22.46
C MET A 69 1.13 -4.14 -22.48
N PRO A 70 1.82 -3.48 -21.51
CA PRO A 70 3.25 -3.66 -21.32
C PRO A 70 3.65 -5.14 -21.23
N ASP A 71 4.84 -5.47 -21.73
CA ASP A 71 5.32 -6.83 -21.72
C ASP A 71 5.66 -7.24 -20.29
N ASN A 72 5.18 -8.41 -19.89
CA ASN A 72 5.69 -9.07 -18.71
C ASN A 72 7.00 -9.75 -19.09
N TYR A 73 8.11 -9.14 -18.69
CA TYR A 73 9.45 -9.68 -18.95
C TYR A 73 9.81 -10.87 -18.06
N ASN A 74 8.94 -11.24 -17.10
CA ASN A 74 9.11 -12.43 -16.29
C ASN A 74 8.49 -13.66 -16.99
N PRO A 75 9.30 -14.65 -17.43
CA PRO A 75 8.85 -15.75 -18.28
C PRO A 75 8.03 -16.82 -17.56
N CYS A 76 8.04 -16.88 -16.22
CA CYS A 76 7.38 -17.95 -15.46
C CYS A 76 6.16 -17.48 -14.66
N CYS A 77 6.07 -16.19 -14.33
CA CYS A 77 5.00 -15.64 -13.51
C CYS A 77 4.95 -14.11 -13.66
N GLY A 78 4.18 -13.42 -12.82
CA GLY A 78 4.08 -11.97 -12.84
C GLY A 78 5.37 -11.29 -12.43
N ALA A 79 5.56 -10.08 -12.93
CA ALA A 79 6.64 -9.20 -12.56
C ALA A 79 6.29 -8.51 -11.23
N CYS A 80 7.01 -8.82 -10.15
CA CYS A 80 6.81 -8.24 -8.83
C CYS A 80 7.93 -7.27 -8.44
N GLU A 81 7.56 -6.22 -7.71
CA GLU A 81 8.47 -5.22 -7.17
C GLU A 81 9.60 -5.87 -6.36
N GLY A 82 10.83 -5.42 -6.60
CA GLY A 82 12.06 -6.04 -6.08
C GLY A 82 12.72 -7.00 -7.07
N GLN A 83 12.03 -7.35 -8.16
CA GLN A 83 12.62 -8.02 -9.33
C GLN A 83 12.90 -7.01 -10.44
N ILE A 84 13.90 -7.29 -11.29
CA ILE A 84 14.22 -6.45 -12.46
C ILE A 84 13.05 -6.37 -13.45
N TYR A 85 12.24 -7.44 -13.54
CA TYR A 85 11.14 -7.55 -14.50
C TYR A 85 10.01 -6.55 -14.23
N TYR A 86 9.71 -6.23 -12.97
CA TYR A 86 8.65 -5.27 -12.64
C TYR A 86 9.03 -3.87 -13.13
N ASP A 87 10.29 -3.50 -12.91
CA ASP A 87 10.80 -2.21 -13.32
C ASP A 87 10.81 -2.11 -14.85
N GLN A 88 11.15 -3.18 -15.57
CA GLN A 88 11.08 -3.22 -17.03
C GLN A 88 9.65 -3.04 -17.56
N SER A 89 8.68 -3.79 -17.03
CA SER A 89 7.26 -3.66 -17.45
C SER A 89 6.70 -2.27 -17.16
N MET A 90 6.99 -1.71 -15.98
CA MET A 90 6.53 -0.37 -15.62
C MET A 90 7.28 0.73 -16.37
N GLN A 91 8.53 0.49 -16.79
CA GLN A 91 9.32 1.43 -17.57
C GLN A 91 8.70 1.70 -18.94
N GLU A 92 7.94 0.77 -19.53
CA GLU A 92 7.18 1.02 -20.76
C GLU A 92 6.09 2.07 -20.56
N LEU A 93 5.40 2.06 -19.42
CA LEU A 93 4.40 3.08 -19.09
C LEU A 93 5.05 4.44 -18.82
N VAL A 94 6.25 4.43 -18.22
CA VAL A 94 7.02 5.65 -17.96
C VAL A 94 7.58 6.24 -19.25
N SER A 95 8.15 5.41 -20.13
CA SER A 95 8.72 5.86 -21.41
C SER A 95 7.65 6.36 -22.37
N ALA A 96 6.44 5.80 -22.31
CA ALA A 96 5.26 6.30 -23.02
C ALA A 96 4.67 7.58 -22.38
N GLY A 97 5.12 7.99 -21.20
CA GLY A 97 4.68 9.22 -20.52
C GLY A 97 3.36 9.09 -19.75
N PHE A 98 2.83 7.87 -19.58
CA PHE A 98 1.60 7.63 -18.81
C PHE A 98 1.83 7.54 -17.30
N LEU A 99 3.08 7.28 -16.89
CA LEU A 99 3.53 7.36 -15.50
C LEU A 99 4.70 8.32 -15.38
N GLY A 100 4.70 9.16 -14.34
CA GLY A 100 5.82 10.06 -14.04
C GLY A 100 7.05 9.36 -13.45
N ALA A 101 6.86 8.21 -12.80
CA ALA A 101 7.91 7.36 -12.25
C ALA A 101 7.35 5.95 -11.99
N ILE A 102 8.25 4.95 -11.87
CA ILE A 102 7.87 3.58 -11.49
C ILE A 102 7.35 3.58 -10.06
N PRO A 103 6.07 3.20 -9.82
CA PRO A 103 5.52 3.14 -8.47
C PRO A 103 6.19 2.06 -7.63
N LYS A 104 6.36 2.34 -6.34
CA LYS A 104 6.98 1.43 -5.36
C LYS A 104 6.10 1.36 -4.12
N SER A 105 5.89 0.15 -3.60
CA SER A 105 4.99 -0.06 -2.47
C SER A 105 5.56 0.55 -1.19
N PRO A 106 4.77 1.36 -0.45
CA PRO A 106 5.17 1.80 0.86
C PRO A 106 5.19 0.60 1.82
N GLY A 107 6.36 0.36 2.45
CA GLY A 107 6.54 -0.71 3.43
C GLY A 107 7.18 -2.01 2.90
N GLY A 108 7.58 -2.06 1.62
CA GLY A 108 8.27 -3.21 1.02
C GLY A 108 7.45 -3.95 -0.04
N GLY A 109 8.08 -4.97 -0.64
CA GLY A 109 7.69 -5.64 -1.89
C GLY A 109 6.19 -5.83 -2.03
N GLY A 110 5.58 -4.98 -2.84
CA GLY A 110 4.13 -4.82 -2.76
C GLY A 110 3.42 -4.70 -4.09
N TYR A 111 4.06 -4.47 -5.23
CA TYR A 111 3.32 -4.43 -6.50
C TYR A 111 3.71 -5.55 -7.43
N CYS A 112 2.74 -6.34 -7.87
CA CYS A 112 2.92 -7.34 -8.91
C CYS A 112 2.05 -7.02 -10.12
N TYR A 113 2.61 -7.25 -11.30
CA TYR A 113 1.99 -7.05 -12.59
C TYR A 113 2.02 -8.34 -13.40
N TYR A 114 0.91 -8.67 -14.03
CA TYR A 114 0.77 -9.80 -14.92
C TYR A 114 0.03 -9.32 -16.16
N ASN A 115 0.54 -9.62 -17.34
CA ASN A 115 -0.21 -9.48 -18.58
C ASN A 115 -0.86 -10.83 -18.94
N TYR A 116 -1.93 -10.80 -19.72
CA TYR A 116 -2.61 -12.01 -20.18
C TYR A 116 -3.28 -11.82 -21.55
N GLY A 117 -3.55 -12.97 -22.19
CA GLY A 117 -4.31 -13.10 -23.43
C GLY A 117 -3.44 -13.31 -24.68
N ALA A 118 -4.05 -13.89 -25.72
CA ALA A 118 -3.34 -14.42 -26.89
C ALA A 118 -2.86 -13.30 -27.83
N GLU A 119 -1.64 -13.46 -28.36
CA GLU A 119 -1.06 -12.66 -29.47
C GLU A 119 -1.15 -11.13 -29.33
N ASN A 120 -0.99 -10.57 -28.12
CA ASN A 120 -0.54 -9.19 -27.80
C ASN A 120 -0.92 -8.72 -26.38
N SER A 121 -0.92 -9.61 -25.38
CA SER A 121 -1.09 -9.22 -23.97
C SER A 121 -2.20 -8.20 -23.75
N ILE A 122 -3.40 -8.64 -24.08
CA ILE A 122 -4.59 -7.82 -24.24
C ILE A 122 -5.25 -7.38 -22.92
N GLY A 123 -4.79 -7.90 -21.79
CA GLY A 123 -5.26 -7.49 -20.49
C GLY A 123 -4.17 -7.60 -19.43
N ALA A 124 -4.39 -6.94 -18.30
CA ALA A 124 -3.44 -6.88 -17.21
C ALA A 124 -4.10 -7.08 -15.85
N LEU A 125 -3.36 -7.71 -14.93
CA LEU A 125 -3.71 -7.91 -13.52
C LEU A 125 -2.62 -7.28 -12.65
N LEU A 126 -3.04 -6.43 -11.72
CA LEU A 126 -2.23 -5.81 -10.68
C LEU A 126 -2.56 -6.43 -9.32
N VAL A 127 -1.55 -6.76 -8.52
CA VAL A 127 -1.73 -7.43 -7.22
C VAL A 127 -0.85 -6.80 -6.13
N VAL A 128 -1.43 -6.51 -4.97
CA VAL A 128 -0.71 -6.02 -3.78
C VAL A 128 -1.26 -6.63 -2.49
N GLY A 129 -0.39 -6.89 -1.52
CA GLY A 129 -0.79 -7.22 -0.15
C GLY A 129 -1.10 -5.96 0.68
N LEU A 130 -2.30 -5.92 1.25
CA LEU A 130 -2.69 -4.91 2.24
C LEU A 130 -2.33 -5.38 3.65
N GLU A 131 -1.98 -4.45 4.53
CA GLU A 131 -1.50 -4.77 5.88
C GLU A 131 -2.64 -4.74 6.90
N ALA A 132 -3.50 -3.74 6.81
CA ALA A 132 -4.62 -3.50 7.71
C ALA A 132 -5.96 -4.06 7.20
N ALA A 133 -6.01 -4.59 5.97
CA ALA A 133 -7.21 -5.22 5.44
C ALA A 133 -7.57 -6.49 6.25
N PRO A 134 -8.86 -6.74 6.49
CA PRO A 134 -9.30 -8.04 6.98
C PRO A 134 -9.01 -9.10 5.92
N ASP A 135 -9.02 -10.35 6.36
CA ASP A 135 -8.90 -11.49 5.47
C ASP A 135 -10.11 -11.56 4.52
N THR A 136 -9.97 -11.00 3.32
CA THR A 136 -10.91 -11.12 2.21
C THR A 136 -10.78 -12.49 1.55
N THR A 137 -11.86 -13.27 1.60
CA THR A 137 -12.06 -14.51 0.83
C THR A 137 -12.50 -14.25 -0.61
N THR A 138 -12.75 -13.00 -0.98
CA THR A 138 -13.18 -12.66 -2.33
C THR A 138 -11.96 -12.52 -3.22
N GLY A 139 -11.65 -13.62 -3.89
CA GLY A 139 -10.68 -13.65 -4.98
C GLY A 139 -11.09 -12.74 -6.13
N ILE A 140 -10.24 -12.77 -7.16
CA ILE A 140 -10.35 -12.10 -8.46
C ILE A 140 -11.81 -11.77 -8.84
N PRO A 141 -12.16 -10.47 -9.04
CA PRO A 141 -13.47 -10.10 -9.58
C PRO A 141 -13.76 -10.94 -10.83
N PRO A 142 -15.00 -11.43 -11.08
CA PRO A 142 -15.28 -12.29 -12.24
C PRO A 142 -14.81 -11.73 -13.58
N SER A 143 -14.73 -10.39 -13.70
CA SER A 143 -14.20 -9.65 -14.85
C SER A 143 -12.69 -9.76 -15.06
N CYS A 144 -11.95 -10.28 -14.09
CA CYS A 144 -10.49 -10.31 -14.02
C CYS A 144 -9.91 -11.74 -14.12
N ARG A 145 -10.74 -12.74 -14.46
CA ARG A 145 -10.33 -14.15 -14.53
C ARG A 145 -9.73 -14.45 -15.92
N PRO A 146 -8.40 -14.61 -16.07
CA PRO A 146 -7.83 -15.17 -17.29
C PRO A 146 -8.30 -16.61 -17.48
N TRP A 147 -8.39 -17.04 -18.74
CA TRP A 147 -8.99 -18.31 -19.22
C TRP A 147 -8.39 -19.62 -18.68
N THR A 148 -7.45 -19.58 -17.75
CA THR A 148 -6.86 -20.77 -17.10
C THR A 148 -7.15 -20.77 -15.59
N PRO A 149 -7.97 -21.71 -15.08
CA PRO A 149 -8.18 -21.87 -13.65
C PRO A 149 -6.87 -22.26 -12.93
N GLY A 150 -6.51 -21.57 -11.84
CA GLY A 150 -5.61 -22.11 -10.81
C GLY A 150 -4.14 -21.66 -10.75
N GLN A 151 -3.74 -20.50 -11.31
CA GLN A 151 -2.32 -20.04 -11.23
C GLN A 151 -2.10 -18.58 -10.79
N ASN A 152 -3.14 -17.85 -10.41
CA ASN A 152 -3.07 -16.44 -10.09
C ASN A 152 -3.13 -16.21 -8.57
N TRP A 153 -2.20 -15.41 -8.04
CA TRP A 153 -2.04 -15.12 -6.60
C TRP A 153 -3.30 -14.58 -5.93
N CYS A 154 -4.21 -14.00 -6.71
CA CYS A 154 -5.52 -13.51 -6.25
C CYS A 154 -6.58 -14.61 -6.07
N ASP A 155 -6.30 -15.88 -6.44
CA ASP A 155 -7.21 -17.02 -6.29
C ASP A 155 -6.89 -17.88 -5.05
N GLN A 156 -5.61 -18.00 -4.62
CA GLN A 156 -5.26 -19.14 -3.73
C GLN A 156 -4.32 -18.94 -2.52
N SER A 157 -3.93 -17.75 -2.06
CA SER A 157 -2.99 -17.76 -0.90
C SER A 157 -2.90 -16.56 0.03
N SER A 158 -3.35 -15.35 -0.32
CA SER A 158 -3.24 -14.23 0.62
C SER A 158 -4.59 -13.61 0.86
N SER A 159 -5.10 -13.85 2.05
CA SER A 159 -6.32 -13.27 2.57
C SER A 159 -6.35 -11.73 2.52
N LYS A 160 -5.21 -11.06 2.33
CA LYS A 160 -5.13 -9.60 2.22
C LYS A 160 -4.75 -9.07 0.84
N ALA A 161 -4.96 -9.85 -0.23
CA ALA A 161 -4.70 -9.37 -1.59
C ALA A 161 -5.70 -8.29 -2.01
N TYR A 162 -5.19 -7.22 -2.60
CA TYR A 162 -5.95 -6.24 -3.37
C TYR A 162 -5.56 -6.37 -4.83
N CYS A 163 -6.56 -6.66 -5.67
CA CYS A 163 -6.35 -6.96 -7.08
C CYS A 163 -7.18 -6.01 -7.96
N LEU A 164 -6.55 -5.44 -8.98
CA LEU A 164 -7.23 -4.69 -10.04
C LEU A 164 -6.87 -5.32 -11.39
N CYS A 165 -7.82 -5.34 -12.31
CA CYS A 165 -7.55 -5.74 -13.69
C CYS A 165 -8.06 -4.70 -14.69
N THR A 166 -7.58 -4.81 -15.92
CA THR A 166 -8.17 -4.13 -17.08
C THR A 166 -8.98 -5.16 -17.90
N PRO A 167 -10.22 -4.83 -18.33
CA PRO A 167 -10.97 -5.64 -19.28
C PRO A 167 -10.25 -5.73 -20.62
N TYR A 168 -10.59 -6.79 -21.37
CA TYR A 168 -10.20 -6.99 -22.77
C TYR A 168 -10.92 -6.02 -23.69
#